data_AF-A0A954F5W4-F1
#
_entry.id   AF-A0A954F5W4-F1
#
_cell.length_a   1.000
_cell.length_b   1.000
_cell.length_c   1.000
_cell.angle_alpha   90.00
_cell.angle_beta   90.00
_cell.angle_gamma   90.00
#
_symmetry.space_group_name_H-M   'P 1'
#
loop_
_entity.id
_entity.type
_entity.pdbx_description
1 polymer ?
#
loop_
_entity_poly.entity_id
_entity_poly.type
_entity_poly.pdbx_seq_one_letter_code
_entity_poly.pdbx_strand_id
1 'polypeptide(L)'
;MAIKHFLASGALLIGGLLGAQAHAQSVEQIRFPLVPQPHALVPGTLDLTPTAGAFADLSTRGAVIMNSVPMPDGTRLDLDLTRVNFDFQAMGVEVNGVPTPYDPLDLSLWRGFVVGDQDSEVFLAFATYGCNGWIYTQGEYHHLIACAGPNNDWSQAEARLVPDTVMNDLGGARAKLCGNTSLPGGGLVPSNVTTPVGSTGGTTFRSVNRWTTLECKVAVETDYQYYQNWNNLTACQNYTATLLAEISDRYNTSLDVVLTYPYLQFYTSSNDPWTSQGGGSGAVLTEFRNAWAGNIPNGANLAHFMSGAALGGGVAYLDALCDCFWGFGVSGDMDG
;
A
#
# COMPACT_ATOMS: atom_id res chain seq x y z
N MET A 1 -19.15 -57.86 60.17
CA MET A 1 -20.22 -56.86 60.35
C MET A 1 -19.56 -55.66 61.06
N ALA A 2 -18.90 -54.75 60.34
CA ALA A 2 -19.50 -53.54 59.72
C ALA A 2 -19.97 -52.58 60.84
N ILE A 3 -19.41 -51.39 61.12
CA ILE A 3 -19.34 -50.13 60.33
C ILE A 3 -18.59 -49.08 61.21
N LYS A 4 -17.48 -48.47 60.73
CA LYS A 4 -17.26 -47.06 60.28
C LYS A 4 -17.70 -45.95 61.26
N HIS A 5 -17.11 -44.75 61.35
CA HIS A 5 -15.87 -44.05 60.96
C HIS A 5 -16.04 -42.63 61.54
N PHE A 6 -14.97 -41.94 61.96
CA PHE A 6 -14.53 -40.61 61.49
C PHE A 6 -13.42 -40.07 62.40
N LEU A 7 -12.20 -39.95 61.86
CA LEU A 7 -11.09 -39.20 62.42
C LEU A 7 -10.70 -38.14 61.39
N ALA A 8 -10.64 -36.89 61.84
CA ALA A 8 -10.22 -35.74 61.04
C ALA A 8 -8.68 -35.72 60.92
N SER A 9 -8.17 -35.57 59.71
CA SER A 9 -6.74 -35.37 59.43
C SER A 9 -6.51 -34.02 58.75
N GLY A 10 -5.45 -33.35 59.19
CA GLY A 10 -5.08 -31.99 58.84
C GLY A 10 -4.72 -31.77 57.37
N ALA A 11 -4.98 -30.53 56.92
CA ALA A 11 -4.62 -30.05 55.60
C ALA A 11 -3.17 -29.54 55.58
N LEU A 12 -2.34 -30.14 54.72
CA LEU A 12 -1.01 -29.69 54.35
C LEU A 12 -1.15 -28.80 53.11
N LEU A 13 -0.85 -27.50 53.23
CA LEU A 13 -0.79 -26.57 52.10
C LEU A 13 0.51 -26.80 51.31
N ILE A 14 0.39 -27.37 50.11
CA ILE A 14 1.45 -27.42 49.11
C ILE A 14 1.29 -26.18 48.21
N GLY A 15 2.23 -25.24 48.32
CA GLY A 15 2.34 -24.10 47.42
C GLY A 15 2.84 -24.55 46.05
N GLY A 16 1.95 -24.58 45.05
CA GLY A 16 2.31 -24.78 43.66
C GLY A 16 2.80 -23.47 43.05
N LEU A 17 4.09 -23.41 42.65
CA LEU A 17 4.56 -22.43 41.68
C LEU A 17 3.91 -22.72 40.33
N LEU A 18 2.92 -21.92 39.96
CA LEU A 18 2.44 -21.83 38.57
C LEU A 18 3.49 -21.05 37.77
N GLY A 19 4.42 -21.77 37.16
CA GLY A 19 5.26 -21.22 36.11
C GLY A 19 4.40 -20.92 34.89
N ALA A 20 4.24 -19.64 34.56
CA ALA A 20 3.67 -19.23 33.29
C ALA A 20 4.63 -19.63 32.16
N GLN A 21 4.38 -20.78 31.53
CA GLN A 21 5.00 -21.10 30.25
C GLN A 21 4.37 -20.20 29.19
N ALA A 22 5.03 -19.08 28.91
CA ALA A 22 4.82 -18.34 27.67
C ALA A 22 5.11 -19.32 26.52
N HIS A 23 4.07 -19.85 25.89
CA HIS A 23 4.21 -20.55 24.63
C HIS A 23 4.63 -19.50 23.60
N ALA A 24 5.92 -19.44 23.29
CA ALA A 24 6.37 -18.81 22.06
C ALA A 24 5.72 -19.61 20.92
N GLN A 25 4.64 -19.07 20.33
CA GLN A 25 4.12 -19.63 19.08
C GLN A 25 5.27 -19.55 18.07
N SER A 26 5.72 -20.71 17.58
CA SER A 26 6.71 -20.75 16.51
C SER A 26 6.11 -20.07 15.29
N VAL A 27 6.71 -18.96 14.85
CA VAL A 27 6.33 -18.30 13.60
C VAL A 27 6.50 -19.31 12.46
N GLU A 28 5.49 -19.42 11.61
CA GLU A 28 5.45 -20.45 10.59
C GLU A 28 6.49 -20.15 9.50
N GLN A 29 7.27 -21.15 9.12
CA GLN A 29 8.27 -21.01 8.07
C GLN A 29 7.70 -21.44 6.72
N ILE A 30 7.84 -20.59 5.71
CA ILE A 30 7.42 -20.86 4.33
C ILE A 30 8.54 -20.57 3.35
N ARG A 31 8.45 -21.13 2.15
CA ARG A 31 9.34 -20.73 1.05
C ARG A 31 8.81 -19.49 0.37
N PHE A 32 9.72 -18.71 -0.22
CA PHE A 32 9.35 -17.63 -1.12
C PHE A 32 8.43 -18.16 -2.24
N PRO A 33 7.28 -17.51 -2.52
CA PRO A 33 6.28 -18.05 -3.46
C PRO A 33 6.70 -17.92 -4.93
N LEU A 34 7.75 -17.16 -5.22
CA LEU A 34 8.28 -16.97 -6.57
C LEU A 34 9.61 -17.71 -6.77
N VAL A 35 9.87 -18.21 -7.97
CA VAL A 35 11.11 -18.93 -8.30
C VAL A 35 11.90 -18.21 -9.41
N PRO A 36 13.24 -18.18 -9.33
CA PRO A 36 14.09 -17.62 -10.38
C PRO A 36 13.88 -18.27 -11.74
N GLN A 37 13.79 -17.43 -12.77
CA GLN A 37 13.95 -17.88 -14.14
C GLN A 37 15.45 -18.03 -14.51
N PRO A 38 15.80 -18.94 -15.45
CA PRO A 38 17.19 -19.23 -15.78
C PRO A 38 17.99 -18.05 -16.35
N HIS A 39 17.32 -17.06 -16.96
CA HIS A 39 17.97 -15.90 -17.56
C HIS A 39 17.11 -14.66 -17.33
N ALA A 40 17.69 -13.62 -16.73
CA ALA A 40 17.04 -12.33 -16.64
C ALA A 40 17.04 -11.63 -18.01
N LEU A 41 15.90 -11.05 -18.39
CA LEU A 41 15.78 -10.25 -19.61
C LEU A 41 16.57 -8.93 -19.50
N VAL A 42 16.76 -8.43 -18.28
CA VAL A 42 17.54 -7.22 -17.99
C VAL A 42 18.78 -7.60 -17.17
N PRO A 43 19.99 -7.21 -17.60
CA PRO A 43 21.21 -7.47 -16.81
C PRO A 43 21.14 -6.84 -15.42
N GLY A 44 21.56 -7.59 -14.40
CA GLY A 44 21.56 -7.11 -13.00
C GLY A 44 20.22 -7.23 -12.28
N THR A 45 19.18 -7.78 -12.92
CA THR A 45 17.88 -8.06 -12.29
C THR A 45 17.65 -9.56 -12.13
N LEU A 46 16.59 -9.91 -11.42
CA LEU A 46 16.15 -11.30 -11.28
C LEU A 46 14.69 -11.45 -11.72
N ASP A 47 14.47 -12.19 -12.81
CA ASP A 47 13.13 -12.55 -13.25
C ASP A 47 12.60 -13.74 -12.45
N LEU A 48 11.33 -13.66 -12.06
CA LEU A 48 10.69 -14.54 -11.10
C LEU A 48 9.32 -14.98 -11.63
N THR A 49 8.96 -16.25 -11.44
CA THR A 49 7.61 -16.76 -11.73
C THR A 49 6.92 -17.27 -10.48
N PRO A 50 5.59 -17.10 -10.36
CA PRO A 50 4.82 -17.74 -9.30
C PRO A 50 4.96 -19.25 -9.32
N THR A 51 5.12 -19.87 -8.15
CA THR A 51 4.97 -21.31 -8.00
C THR A 51 3.49 -21.67 -8.08
N ALA A 52 3.16 -22.81 -8.67
CA ALA A 52 1.76 -23.26 -8.76
C ALA A 52 1.09 -23.31 -7.37
N GLY A 53 -0.03 -22.61 -7.22
CA GLY A 53 -0.80 -22.55 -5.97
C GLY A 53 -0.20 -21.66 -4.87
N ALA A 54 0.88 -20.92 -5.14
CA ALA A 54 1.68 -20.26 -4.11
C ALA A 54 0.92 -19.22 -3.26
N PHE A 55 -0.08 -18.55 -3.83
CA PHE A 55 -0.75 -17.43 -3.15
C PHE A 55 -1.96 -17.87 -2.32
N ALA A 56 -2.63 -18.96 -2.69
CA ALA A 56 -3.74 -19.51 -1.92
C ALA A 56 -3.32 -19.82 -0.47
N ASP A 57 -2.12 -20.37 -0.29
CA ASP A 57 -1.57 -20.71 1.02
C ASP A 57 -1.25 -19.48 1.88
N LEU A 58 -0.98 -18.32 1.27
CA LEU A 58 -0.67 -17.07 1.97
C LEU A 58 -1.92 -16.42 2.57
N SER A 59 -3.08 -16.62 1.94
CA SER A 59 -4.32 -15.93 2.31
C SER A 59 -4.76 -16.15 3.77
N THR A 60 -4.42 -17.30 4.36
CA THR A 60 -4.86 -17.73 5.71
C THR A 60 -3.86 -17.42 6.83
N ARG A 61 -2.71 -16.82 6.51
CA ARG A 61 -1.58 -16.63 7.43
C ARG A 61 -1.51 -15.20 7.95
N GLY A 62 -1.15 -15.05 9.24
CA GLY A 62 -1.00 -13.75 9.90
C GLY A 62 0.45 -13.27 10.09
N ALA A 63 1.40 -14.20 10.19
CA ALA A 63 2.83 -13.92 10.27
C ALA A 63 3.62 -15.14 9.77
N VAL A 64 4.76 -14.91 9.12
CA VAL A 64 5.59 -15.95 8.51
C VAL A 64 7.07 -15.57 8.55
N ILE A 65 7.95 -16.57 8.62
CA ILE A 65 9.32 -16.42 8.15
C ILE A 65 9.38 -16.97 6.74
N MET A 66 9.61 -16.08 5.77
CA MET A 66 9.71 -16.42 4.36
C MET A 66 11.18 -16.70 4.02
N ASN A 67 11.49 -17.98 3.89
CA ASN A 67 12.85 -18.48 3.74
C ASN A 67 13.33 -18.41 2.29
N SER A 68 14.64 -18.22 2.15
CA SER A 68 15.40 -18.45 0.92
C SER A 68 14.97 -17.57 -0.27
N VAL A 69 14.56 -16.34 0.01
CA VAL A 69 14.23 -15.31 -0.99
C VAL A 69 15.46 -15.05 -1.86
N PRO A 70 15.40 -15.32 -3.18
CA PRO A 70 16.54 -15.15 -4.06
C PRO A 70 16.76 -13.67 -4.38
N MET A 71 18.02 -13.23 -4.36
CA MET A 71 18.42 -11.87 -4.68
C MET A 71 19.16 -11.80 -6.02
N PRO A 72 19.20 -10.62 -6.70
CA PRO A 72 19.85 -10.48 -8.00
C PRO A 72 21.37 -10.75 -7.98
N ASP A 73 22.02 -10.57 -6.83
CA ASP A 73 23.43 -10.87 -6.60
C ASP A 73 23.72 -12.38 -6.37
N GLY A 74 22.69 -13.23 -6.39
CA GLY A 74 22.77 -14.67 -6.15
C GLY A 74 22.70 -15.07 -4.68
N THR A 75 22.64 -14.12 -3.74
CA THR A 75 22.43 -14.39 -2.32
C THR A 75 20.98 -14.82 -2.04
N ARG A 76 20.73 -15.27 -0.80
CA ARG A 76 19.41 -15.61 -0.32
C ARG A 76 19.15 -14.97 1.03
N LEU A 77 17.97 -14.41 1.20
CA LEU A 77 17.53 -13.77 2.44
C LEU A 77 16.37 -14.57 3.05
N ASP A 78 16.27 -14.51 4.37
CA ASP A 78 15.06 -14.92 5.10
C ASP A 78 14.37 -13.65 5.58
N LEU A 79 13.04 -13.58 5.44
CA LEU A 79 12.25 -12.38 5.78
C LEU A 79 11.30 -12.72 6.93
N ASP A 80 11.30 -11.92 7.99
CA ASP A 80 10.30 -11.97 9.05
C ASP A 80 9.16 -11.03 8.69
N LEU A 81 8.00 -11.59 8.36
CA LEU A 81 6.88 -10.86 7.76
C LEU A 81 5.60 -11.02 8.58
N THR A 82 4.89 -9.91 8.69
CA THR A 82 3.56 -9.82 9.29
C THR A 82 2.55 -9.37 8.23
N ARG A 83 1.33 -9.90 8.32
CA ARG A 83 0.25 -9.54 7.41
C ARG A 83 -0.15 -8.08 7.62
N VAL A 84 -0.24 -7.32 6.53
CA VAL A 84 -0.91 -6.02 6.51
C VAL A 84 -2.41 -6.27 6.31
N ASN A 85 -3.21 -5.82 7.26
CA ASN A 85 -4.65 -5.93 7.20
C ASN A 85 -5.23 -4.67 6.56
N PHE A 86 -5.95 -4.85 5.46
CA PHE A 86 -6.61 -3.79 4.74
C PHE A 86 -8.02 -4.23 4.36
N ASP A 87 -9.02 -3.38 4.60
CA ASP A 87 -10.41 -3.69 4.30
C ASP A 87 -10.73 -3.36 2.84
N PHE A 88 -10.38 -4.30 1.94
CA PHE A 88 -10.68 -4.17 0.52
C PHE A 88 -12.18 -4.07 0.22
N GLN A 89 -13.04 -4.62 1.09
CA GLN A 89 -14.49 -4.61 0.90
C GLN A 89 -15.12 -3.24 1.20
N ALA A 90 -14.41 -2.38 1.94
CA ALA A 90 -14.82 -1.00 2.20
C ALA A 90 -14.49 -0.04 1.03
N MET A 91 -13.79 -0.49 0.00
CA MET A 91 -13.45 0.35 -1.15
C MET A 91 -14.68 0.58 -2.04
N GLY A 92 -15.00 1.86 -2.28
CA GLY A 92 -16.11 2.26 -3.15
C GLY A 92 -15.71 2.24 -4.63
N VAL A 93 -15.49 1.05 -5.19
CA VAL A 93 -15.01 0.89 -6.56
C VAL A 93 -16.12 1.17 -7.59
N GLU A 94 -15.77 1.93 -8.62
CA GLU A 94 -16.56 2.20 -9.80
C GLU A 94 -15.78 1.83 -11.07
N VAL A 95 -16.48 1.34 -12.08
CA VAL A 95 -15.92 1.03 -13.40
C VAL A 95 -16.76 1.73 -14.45
N ASN A 96 -16.16 2.68 -15.17
CA ASN A 96 -16.83 3.56 -16.11
C ASN A 96 -18.09 4.24 -15.51
N GLY A 97 -18.00 4.66 -14.23
CA GLY A 97 -19.08 5.34 -13.51
C GLY A 97 -20.17 4.41 -12.97
N VAL A 98 -19.94 3.10 -12.99
CA VAL A 98 -20.87 2.10 -12.43
C VAL A 98 -20.26 1.48 -11.18
N PRO A 99 -20.90 1.63 -10.00
CA PRO A 99 -20.49 0.93 -8.79
C PRO A 99 -20.34 -0.56 -9.02
N THR A 100 -19.16 -1.08 -8.70
CA THR A 100 -18.76 -2.45 -9.01
C THR A 100 -18.11 -3.07 -7.77
N PRO A 101 -18.58 -4.22 -7.26
CA PRO A 101 -17.91 -4.91 -6.17
C PRO A 101 -16.46 -5.23 -6.51
N TYR A 102 -15.55 -4.93 -5.58
CA TYR A 102 -14.14 -5.30 -5.71
C TYR A 102 -13.88 -6.65 -5.06
N ASP A 103 -13.27 -7.55 -5.82
CA ASP A 103 -12.76 -8.82 -5.34
C ASP A 103 -11.22 -8.79 -5.37
N PRO A 104 -10.54 -8.76 -4.21
CA PRO A 104 -9.08 -8.80 -4.16
C PRO A 104 -8.50 -10.17 -4.55
N LEU A 105 -9.34 -11.18 -4.79
CA LEU A 105 -8.94 -12.55 -5.13
C LEU A 105 -7.95 -13.12 -4.10
N ASP A 106 -6.72 -13.38 -4.53
CA ASP A 106 -5.64 -13.95 -3.73
C ASP A 106 -4.62 -12.90 -3.24
N LEU A 107 -4.94 -11.60 -3.35
CA LEU A 107 -4.06 -10.53 -2.92
C LEU A 107 -3.76 -10.62 -1.41
N SER A 108 -2.47 -10.76 -1.09
CA SER A 108 -1.95 -10.73 0.26
C SER A 108 -0.83 -9.70 0.39
N LEU A 109 -0.84 -8.95 1.48
CA LEU A 109 0.07 -7.84 1.76
C LEU A 109 0.89 -8.14 3.00
N TRP A 110 2.19 -7.91 2.93
CA TRP A 110 3.15 -8.31 3.95
C TRP A 110 4.12 -7.19 4.22
N ARG A 111 4.50 -7.01 5.48
CA ARG A 111 5.55 -6.09 5.89
C ARG A 111 6.47 -6.71 6.92
N GLY A 112 7.70 -6.23 7.00
CA GLY A 112 8.62 -6.63 8.05
C GLY A 112 10.06 -6.35 7.71
N PHE A 113 10.93 -7.29 8.01
CA PHE A 113 12.37 -7.08 8.03
C PHE A 113 13.11 -8.30 7.48
N VAL A 114 14.33 -8.10 6.99
CA VAL A 114 15.29 -9.15 6.70
C VAL A 114 15.83 -9.70 8.02
N VAL A 115 15.78 -11.02 8.19
CA VAL A 115 16.29 -11.70 9.40
C VAL A 115 17.78 -11.40 9.56
N GLY A 116 18.14 -10.79 10.69
CA GLY A 116 19.52 -10.42 11.01
C GLY A 116 19.91 -8.99 10.60
N ASP A 117 19.05 -8.25 9.90
CA ASP A 117 19.24 -6.84 9.54
C ASP A 117 18.07 -6.01 10.08
N GLN A 118 18.25 -5.38 11.25
CA GLN A 118 17.19 -4.63 11.92
C GLN A 118 16.90 -3.27 11.28
N ASP A 119 17.81 -2.76 10.46
CA ASP A 119 17.66 -1.48 9.75
C ASP A 119 17.02 -1.68 8.36
N SER A 120 16.72 -2.94 8.01
CA SER A 120 16.00 -3.28 6.79
C SER A 120 14.53 -2.84 6.83
N GLU A 121 13.88 -2.85 5.68
CA GLU A 121 12.43 -2.68 5.60
C GLU A 121 11.91 -3.48 4.41
N VAL A 122 10.84 -4.23 4.63
CA VAL A 122 10.23 -5.05 3.58
C VAL A 122 8.76 -4.72 3.49
N PHE A 123 8.27 -4.53 2.26
CA PHE A 123 6.86 -4.59 1.93
C PHE A 123 6.69 -5.46 0.68
N LEU A 124 5.83 -6.47 0.73
CA LEU A 124 5.59 -7.38 -0.38
C LEU A 124 4.10 -7.65 -0.53
N ALA A 125 3.60 -7.50 -1.75
CA ALA A 125 2.27 -7.87 -2.17
C ALA A 125 2.34 -9.03 -3.15
N PHE A 126 1.53 -10.05 -2.92
CA PHE A 126 1.44 -11.23 -3.77
C PHE A 126 0.01 -11.43 -4.23
N ALA A 127 -0.19 -11.52 -5.55
CA ALA A 127 -1.45 -11.88 -6.19
C ALA A 127 -1.18 -12.56 -7.54
N THR A 128 -2.13 -13.36 -8.02
CA THR A 128 -2.06 -14.00 -9.35
C THR A 128 -1.87 -12.97 -10.47
N TYR A 129 -2.46 -11.78 -10.31
CA TYR A 129 -2.43 -10.69 -11.30
C TYR A 129 -1.29 -9.69 -11.10
N GLY A 130 -0.29 -10.03 -10.29
CA GLY A 130 0.92 -9.22 -10.11
C GLY A 130 1.44 -9.25 -8.67
N CYS A 131 2.76 -9.29 -8.56
CA CYS A 131 3.45 -9.16 -7.26
C CYS A 131 4.26 -7.87 -7.26
N ASN A 132 4.10 -7.06 -6.22
CA ASN A 132 4.70 -5.73 -6.12
C ASN A 132 5.33 -5.53 -4.74
N GLY A 133 6.26 -4.59 -4.61
CA GLY A 133 6.79 -4.16 -3.33
C GLY A 133 8.28 -3.90 -3.37
N TRP A 134 8.94 -3.95 -2.21
CA TRP A 134 10.38 -3.76 -2.11
C TRP A 134 10.99 -4.49 -0.91
N ILE A 135 12.30 -4.71 -1.02
CA ILE A 135 13.18 -5.13 0.06
C ILE A 135 14.28 -4.07 0.17
N TYR A 136 14.28 -3.31 1.24
CA TYR A 136 15.38 -2.42 1.61
C TYR A 136 16.30 -3.16 2.57
N THR A 137 17.58 -3.32 2.21
CA THR A 137 18.58 -3.95 3.06
C THR A 137 19.96 -3.45 2.64
N GLN A 138 20.90 -3.39 3.59
CA GLN A 138 22.29 -2.97 3.32
C GLN A 138 22.41 -1.61 2.59
N GLY A 139 21.44 -0.72 2.75
CA GLY A 139 21.45 0.61 2.14
C GLY A 139 20.90 0.70 0.71
N GLU A 140 20.32 -0.37 0.17
CA GLU A 140 19.78 -0.41 -1.20
C GLU A 140 18.34 -0.96 -1.24
N TYR A 141 17.49 -0.35 -2.07
CA TYR A 141 16.17 -0.87 -2.38
C TYR A 141 16.26 -1.91 -3.50
N HIS A 142 15.52 -3.00 -3.34
CA HIS A 142 15.27 -3.99 -4.36
C HIS A 142 13.76 -4.04 -4.60
N HIS A 143 13.32 -3.52 -5.73
CA HIS A 143 11.90 -3.39 -6.09
C HIS A 143 11.42 -4.68 -6.72
N LEU A 144 10.36 -5.26 -6.17
CA LEU A 144 9.61 -6.33 -6.81
C LEU A 144 8.54 -5.67 -7.69
N ILE A 145 8.66 -5.84 -9.00
CA ILE A 145 7.80 -5.20 -9.99
C ILE A 145 7.02 -6.28 -10.73
N ALA A 146 5.71 -6.13 -10.83
CA ALA A 146 4.88 -7.05 -11.59
C ALA A 146 5.14 -6.92 -13.09
N CYS A 147 5.22 -8.04 -13.80
CA CYS A 147 5.35 -8.09 -15.25
C CYS A 147 4.22 -8.92 -15.83
N ALA A 148 3.68 -8.53 -16.99
CA ALA A 148 2.74 -9.38 -17.69
C ALA A 148 3.44 -10.68 -18.13
N GLY A 149 2.72 -11.80 -18.10
CA GLY A 149 3.22 -13.07 -18.60
C GLY A 149 3.32 -13.10 -20.13
N PRO A 150 3.62 -14.28 -20.71
CA PRO A 150 3.68 -14.47 -22.15
C PRO A 150 2.43 -13.93 -22.87
N ASN A 151 2.64 -13.23 -23.99
CA ASN A 151 1.58 -12.56 -24.78
C ASN A 151 0.84 -11.43 -24.04
N ASN A 152 1.49 -10.77 -23.06
CA ASN A 152 0.88 -9.71 -22.26
C ASN A 152 -0.32 -10.19 -21.42
N ASP A 153 -0.26 -11.44 -20.96
CA ASP A 153 -1.31 -12.06 -20.14
C ASP A 153 -1.04 -11.86 -18.65
N TRP A 154 -1.81 -10.96 -18.04
CA TRP A 154 -1.74 -10.69 -16.60
C TRP A 154 -2.29 -11.81 -15.72
N SER A 155 -3.04 -12.79 -16.26
CA SER A 155 -3.41 -13.98 -15.48
C SER A 155 -2.24 -14.95 -15.28
N GLN A 156 -1.14 -14.72 -15.99
CA GLN A 156 0.13 -15.44 -15.88
C GLN A 156 1.23 -14.45 -15.45
N ALA A 157 0.91 -13.48 -14.60
CA ALA A 157 1.85 -12.43 -14.24
C ALA A 157 3.15 -13.01 -13.65
N GLU A 158 4.26 -12.47 -14.11
CA GLU A 158 5.59 -12.72 -13.61
C GLU A 158 6.00 -11.55 -12.71
N ALA A 159 7.20 -11.60 -12.14
CA ALA A 159 7.75 -10.48 -11.41
C ALA A 159 9.24 -10.33 -11.70
N ARG A 160 9.75 -9.13 -11.46
CA ARG A 160 11.18 -8.84 -11.54
C ARG A 160 11.63 -8.17 -10.25
N LEU A 161 12.73 -8.66 -9.69
CA LEU A 161 13.43 -7.98 -8.60
C LEU A 161 14.54 -7.10 -9.20
N VAL A 162 14.41 -5.79 -9.02
CA VAL A 162 15.28 -4.76 -9.61
C VAL A 162 15.97 -3.97 -8.50
N PRO A 163 17.31 -4.00 -8.39
CA PRO A 163 18.04 -3.10 -7.51
C PRO A 163 17.87 -1.64 -7.94
N ASP A 164 17.80 -0.72 -6.98
CA ASP A 164 17.63 0.71 -7.23
C ASP A 164 18.76 1.25 -8.12
N THR A 165 19.98 0.73 -7.96
CA THR A 165 21.12 1.07 -8.84
C THR A 165 20.82 0.78 -10.32
N VAL A 166 20.29 -0.40 -10.63
CA VAL A 166 19.90 -0.78 -12.00
C VAL A 166 18.72 0.06 -12.50
N MET A 167 17.73 0.31 -11.65
CA MET A 167 16.58 1.15 -12.00
C MET A 167 17.02 2.58 -12.35
N ASN A 168 17.91 3.16 -11.57
CA ASN A 168 18.47 4.50 -11.79
C ASN A 168 19.26 4.56 -13.12
N ASP A 169 20.06 3.54 -13.41
CA ASP A 169 20.84 3.44 -14.66
C ASP A 169 19.97 3.34 -15.92
N LEU A 170 18.78 2.74 -15.80
CA LEU A 170 17.79 2.63 -16.88
C LEU A 170 16.99 3.92 -17.09
N GLY A 171 17.30 4.99 -16.37
CA GLY A 171 16.57 6.26 -16.45
C GLY A 171 15.37 6.33 -15.51
N GLY A 172 15.17 5.34 -14.63
CA GLY A 172 14.23 5.39 -13.51
C GLY A 172 14.71 6.28 -12.35
N ALA A 173 15.71 7.13 -12.61
CA ALA A 173 16.26 8.05 -11.63
C ALA A 173 15.13 8.80 -10.94
N ARG A 174 15.00 8.60 -9.61
CA ARG A 174 14.14 9.41 -8.75
C ARG A 174 14.53 10.87 -8.95
N ALA A 175 13.79 11.59 -9.80
CA ALA A 175 13.90 13.03 -9.89
C ALA A 175 13.49 13.58 -8.53
N LYS A 176 14.47 13.74 -7.60
CA LYS A 176 14.31 14.16 -6.20
C LYS A 176 12.84 14.28 -5.77
N LEU A 177 12.17 13.15 -5.58
CA LEU A 177 10.76 13.12 -5.15
C LEU A 177 10.59 13.83 -3.80
N CYS A 178 11.68 13.96 -3.05
CA CYS A 178 11.82 14.81 -1.87
C CYS A 178 12.68 16.05 -2.17
N GLY A 179 12.17 16.95 -3.00
CA GLY A 179 12.62 18.35 -3.08
C GLY A 179 12.01 19.25 -2.01
N ASN A 180 11.43 18.67 -0.95
CA ASN A 180 10.74 19.37 0.14
C ASN A 180 11.65 20.31 0.96
N THR A 181 12.98 20.23 0.80
CA THR A 181 13.93 21.18 1.40
C THR A 181 14.22 22.40 0.53
N SER A 182 13.76 22.44 -0.72
CA SER A 182 13.98 23.57 -1.63
C SER A 182 12.74 23.81 -2.49
N LEU A 183 11.62 24.14 -1.86
CA LEU A 183 10.48 24.71 -2.57
C LEU A 183 10.86 26.14 -3.04
N PRO A 184 10.81 26.45 -4.34
CA PRO A 184 11.01 27.81 -4.83
C PRO A 184 9.73 28.61 -4.58
N GLY A 185 9.63 29.19 -3.38
CA GLY A 185 8.51 30.03 -2.97
C GLY A 185 8.72 30.45 -1.53
N GLY A 186 9.00 31.74 -1.33
CA GLY A 186 9.51 32.32 -0.09
C GLY A 186 8.71 31.93 1.15
N GLY A 187 9.40 31.99 2.30
CA GLY A 187 8.86 31.66 3.62
C GLY A 187 7.41 32.05 3.75
N LEU A 188 6.54 31.04 3.63
CA LEU A 188 5.21 31.14 4.17
C LEU A 188 5.45 31.24 5.67
N VAL A 189 5.26 32.46 6.19
CA VAL A 189 4.81 32.63 7.57
C VAL A 189 3.79 31.52 7.78
N PRO A 190 3.91 30.65 8.81
CA PRO A 190 2.91 29.63 9.03
C PRO A 190 1.57 30.33 8.91
N SER A 191 0.79 29.96 7.89
CA SER A 191 -0.57 30.45 7.77
C SER A 191 -1.13 30.15 9.14
N ASN A 192 -1.40 31.20 9.92
CA ASN A 192 -2.20 31.03 11.12
C ASN A 192 -3.37 30.23 10.60
N VAL A 193 -3.52 28.98 11.05
CA VAL A 193 -4.62 28.11 10.67
C VAL A 193 -5.85 28.96 10.85
N THR A 194 -6.32 29.57 9.75
CA THR A 194 -7.43 30.49 9.81
C THR A 194 -8.58 29.52 9.90
N THR A 195 -8.96 29.26 11.15
CA THR A 195 -10.25 28.71 11.52
C THR A 195 -11.27 29.17 10.48
N PRO A 196 -12.03 28.25 9.84
CA PRO A 196 -12.93 28.60 8.77
C PRO A 196 -13.71 29.87 9.12
N VAL A 197 -13.55 30.92 8.30
CA VAL A 197 -14.30 32.17 8.44
C VAL A 197 -15.76 31.83 8.16
N GLY A 198 -16.50 31.61 9.24
CA GLY A 198 -17.90 31.15 9.23
C GLY A 198 -18.36 30.52 10.53
N SER A 199 -17.45 30.01 11.39
CA SER A 199 -17.83 29.50 12.71
C SER A 199 -17.90 30.64 13.73
N THR A 200 -19.05 31.29 13.85
CA THR A 200 -19.37 32.11 15.03
C THR A 200 -19.67 31.17 16.20
N GLY A 201 -18.62 30.57 16.72
CA GLY A 201 -18.63 29.58 17.79
C GLY A 201 -17.20 29.15 17.98
N GLY A 202 -16.58 29.56 19.09
CA GLY A 202 -15.19 29.26 19.39
C GLY A 202 -14.97 27.76 19.46
N THR A 203 -14.53 27.16 18.35
CA THR A 203 -13.94 25.84 18.38
C THR A 203 -12.51 26.03 18.84
N THR A 204 -12.29 25.91 20.15
CA THR A 204 -11.05 25.35 20.65
C THR A 204 -10.63 24.22 19.72
N PHE A 205 -9.37 24.12 19.31
CA PHE A 205 -8.82 22.81 18.91
C PHE A 205 -9.26 21.89 20.03
N ARG A 206 -10.31 21.08 19.78
CA ARG A 206 -10.72 20.06 20.72
C ARG A 206 -9.44 19.28 20.83
N SER A 207 -8.89 19.23 22.02
CA SER A 207 -7.93 18.21 22.38
C SER A 207 -8.60 16.90 22.00
N VAL A 208 -8.39 16.47 20.76
CA VAL A 208 -8.46 15.06 20.40
C VAL A 208 -7.46 14.50 21.38
N ASN A 209 -8.02 13.87 22.40
CA ASN A 209 -7.34 12.89 23.22
C ASN A 209 -6.27 12.24 22.34
N ARG A 210 -5.04 12.19 22.85
CA ARG A 210 -3.80 11.69 22.22
C ARG A 210 -3.86 10.19 21.84
N TRP A 211 -5.07 9.68 21.66
CA TRP A 211 -5.54 8.30 21.63
C TRP A 211 -6.74 8.16 20.67
N THR A 212 -7.01 9.13 19.80
CA THR A 212 -8.05 9.02 18.77
C THR A 212 -7.39 9.01 17.42
N THR A 213 -7.28 7.80 16.87
CA THR A 213 -6.94 7.56 15.47
C THR A 213 -7.86 8.40 14.59
N LEU A 214 -7.27 9.23 13.73
CA LEU A 214 -8.02 10.08 12.81
C LEU A 214 -8.40 9.29 11.55
N GLU A 215 -9.55 9.58 10.96
CA GLU A 215 -9.92 9.05 9.65
C GLU A 215 -9.73 10.15 8.60
N CYS A 216 -9.14 9.79 7.46
CA CYS A 216 -9.07 10.63 6.28
C CYS A 216 -9.62 9.87 5.06
N LYS A 217 -10.79 10.30 4.59
CA LYS A 217 -11.45 9.76 3.39
C LYS A 217 -10.84 10.35 2.14
N VAL A 218 -10.42 9.50 1.21
CA VAL A 218 -9.79 9.88 -0.05
C VAL A 218 -10.64 9.39 -1.21
N ALA A 219 -11.15 10.32 -2.02
CA ALA A 219 -11.78 9.98 -3.29
C ALA A 219 -10.68 9.83 -4.36
N VAL A 220 -10.60 8.68 -5.00
CA VAL A 220 -9.57 8.39 -6.00
C VAL A 220 -10.20 8.35 -7.39
N GLU A 221 -9.58 9.08 -8.30
CA GLU A 221 -9.97 9.17 -9.70
C GLU A 221 -8.84 8.64 -10.58
N THR A 222 -9.17 8.04 -11.72
CA THR A 222 -8.17 7.63 -12.72
C THR A 222 -8.51 8.15 -14.11
N ASP A 223 -7.64 7.91 -15.07
CA ASP A 223 -7.94 8.06 -16.51
C ASP A 223 -7.79 6.72 -17.25
N TYR A 224 -8.15 6.73 -18.55
CA TYR A 224 -7.99 5.57 -19.41
C TYR A 224 -6.52 5.20 -19.61
N GLN A 225 -5.61 6.18 -19.67
CA GLN A 225 -4.17 5.96 -19.83
C GLN A 225 -3.62 5.11 -18.69
N TYR A 226 -4.11 5.33 -17.46
CA TYR A 226 -3.77 4.47 -16.33
C TYR A 226 -4.17 3.01 -16.58
N TYR A 227 -5.40 2.75 -17.02
CA TYR A 227 -5.83 1.39 -17.38
C TYR A 227 -5.00 0.77 -18.51
N GLN A 228 -4.54 1.58 -19.48
CA GLN A 228 -3.79 1.10 -20.64
C GLN A 228 -2.43 0.48 -20.30
N ASN A 229 -1.86 0.77 -19.13
CA ASN A 229 -0.62 0.12 -18.68
C ASN A 229 -0.80 -1.40 -18.56
N TRP A 230 -1.98 -1.83 -18.13
CA TRP A 230 -2.29 -3.25 -17.98
C TRP A 230 -3.16 -3.79 -19.12
N ASN A 231 -4.10 -2.99 -19.65
CA ASN A 231 -5.21 -3.46 -20.49
C ASN A 231 -5.95 -4.67 -19.87
N ASN A 232 -5.94 -4.75 -18.54
CA ASN A 232 -6.53 -5.80 -17.73
C ASN A 232 -7.03 -5.16 -16.44
N LEU A 233 -8.34 -5.19 -16.21
CA LEU A 233 -8.97 -4.51 -15.08
C LEU A 233 -8.50 -5.09 -13.74
N THR A 234 -8.40 -6.42 -13.63
CA THR A 234 -7.99 -7.08 -12.39
C THR A 234 -6.55 -6.72 -12.01
N ALA A 235 -5.63 -6.69 -12.97
CA ALA A 235 -4.24 -6.28 -12.71
C ALA A 235 -4.13 -4.81 -12.28
N CYS A 236 -4.85 -3.91 -12.98
CA CYS A 236 -4.92 -2.49 -12.65
C CYS A 236 -5.51 -2.27 -11.24
N GLN A 237 -6.59 -2.96 -10.90
CA GLN A 237 -7.21 -2.89 -9.58
C GLN A 237 -6.29 -3.44 -8.48
N ASN A 238 -5.62 -4.57 -8.71
CA ASN A 238 -4.71 -5.16 -7.73
C ASN A 238 -3.48 -4.29 -7.46
N TYR A 239 -2.92 -3.68 -8.50
CA TYR A 239 -1.84 -2.70 -8.34
C TYR A 239 -2.31 -1.50 -7.51
N THR A 240 -3.45 -0.91 -7.88
CA THR A 240 -4.03 0.24 -7.17
C THR A 240 -4.33 -0.10 -5.70
N ALA A 241 -4.98 -1.23 -5.44
CA ALA A 241 -5.31 -1.68 -4.09
C ALA A 241 -4.05 -1.95 -3.25
N THR A 242 -3.00 -2.51 -3.85
CA THR A 242 -1.70 -2.69 -3.20
C THR A 242 -1.11 -1.35 -2.76
N LEU A 243 -1.04 -0.39 -3.69
CA LEU A 243 -0.49 0.94 -3.42
C LEU A 243 -1.28 1.68 -2.34
N LEU A 244 -2.61 1.69 -2.44
CA LEU A 244 -3.48 2.34 -1.46
C LEU A 244 -3.37 1.69 -0.07
N ALA A 245 -3.25 0.36 0.00
CA ALA A 245 -3.08 -0.35 1.26
C ALA A 245 -1.71 -0.08 1.90
N GLU A 246 -0.65 0.00 1.09
CA GLU A 246 0.70 0.36 1.54
C GLU A 246 0.74 1.78 2.12
N ILE A 247 0.18 2.76 1.38
CA ILE A 247 0.05 4.14 1.87
C ILE A 247 -0.76 4.15 3.17
N SER A 248 -1.86 3.40 3.25
CA SER A 248 -2.69 3.32 4.46
C SER A 248 -1.92 2.76 5.65
N ASP A 249 -1.14 1.70 5.44
CA ASP A 249 -0.30 1.11 6.49
C ASP A 249 0.77 2.11 6.99
N ARG A 250 1.41 2.84 6.06
CA ARG A 250 2.40 3.87 6.39
C ARG A 250 1.80 5.00 7.22
N TYR A 251 0.66 5.54 6.81
CA TYR A 251 -0.03 6.62 7.54
C TYR A 251 -0.55 6.15 8.89
N ASN A 252 -1.06 4.92 8.98
CA ASN A 252 -1.54 4.36 10.24
C ASN A 252 -0.39 4.22 11.24
N THR A 253 0.71 3.60 10.82
CA THR A 253 1.84 3.33 11.71
C THR A 253 2.68 4.54 12.07
N SER A 254 2.78 5.53 11.17
CA SER A 254 3.63 6.69 11.36
C SER A 254 2.88 7.87 11.99
N LEU A 255 1.59 8.02 11.71
CA LEU A 255 0.81 9.21 12.03
C LEU A 255 -0.50 8.92 12.79
N ASP A 256 -0.84 7.65 13.05
CA ASP A 256 -2.13 7.25 13.67
C ASP A 256 -3.34 7.78 12.87
N VAL A 257 -3.23 7.71 11.53
CA VAL A 257 -4.29 8.09 10.59
C VAL A 257 -4.73 6.85 9.80
N VAL A 258 -6.03 6.58 9.78
CA VAL A 258 -6.65 5.59 8.90
C VAL A 258 -7.12 6.29 7.64
N LEU A 259 -6.60 5.83 6.50
CA LEU A 259 -7.11 6.24 5.19
C LEU A 259 -8.26 5.31 4.78
N THR A 260 -9.32 5.88 4.24
CA THR A 260 -10.44 5.13 3.66
C THR A 260 -10.75 5.63 2.26
N TYR A 261 -11.24 4.74 1.39
CA TYR A 261 -11.41 5.02 -0.03
C TYR A 261 -12.88 4.84 -0.43
N PRO A 262 -13.76 5.78 -0.05
CA PRO A 262 -15.18 5.66 -0.33
C PRO A 262 -15.53 5.81 -1.81
N TYR A 263 -14.60 6.26 -2.64
CA TYR A 263 -14.74 6.40 -4.10
C TYR A 263 -13.42 6.04 -4.76
N LEU A 264 -13.43 5.09 -5.70
CA LEU A 264 -12.30 4.74 -6.55
C LEU A 264 -12.83 4.37 -7.94
N GLN A 265 -12.60 5.24 -8.92
CA GLN A 265 -13.08 5.05 -10.28
C GLN A 265 -11.99 4.47 -11.19
N PHE A 266 -12.39 3.56 -12.08
CA PHE A 266 -11.55 3.06 -13.17
C PHE A 266 -12.22 3.29 -14.53
N TYR A 267 -11.48 3.87 -15.47
CA TYR A 267 -11.92 3.99 -16.86
C TYR A 267 -11.26 2.93 -17.74
N THR A 268 -12.06 2.04 -18.32
CA THR A 268 -11.56 0.95 -19.19
C THR A 268 -11.74 1.24 -20.68
N SER A 269 -12.16 2.45 -21.02
CA SER A 269 -12.33 2.92 -22.40
C SER A 269 -11.89 4.38 -22.51
N SER A 270 -11.57 4.82 -23.72
CA SER A 270 -11.18 6.21 -24.00
C SER A 270 -12.30 7.24 -23.82
N ASN A 271 -13.47 6.83 -23.34
CA ASN A 271 -14.61 7.71 -23.04
C ASN A 271 -14.59 8.16 -21.57
N ASP A 272 -13.42 8.42 -21.01
CA ASP A 272 -13.29 9.12 -19.73
C ASP A 272 -13.56 10.64 -19.93
N PRO A 273 -13.88 11.39 -18.85
CA PRO A 273 -14.22 12.80 -18.96
C PRO A 273 -12.99 13.73 -19.00
N TRP A 274 -11.77 13.20 -19.00
CA TRP A 274 -10.54 13.95 -18.72
C TRP A 274 -9.78 14.26 -20.00
N THR A 275 -9.42 15.53 -20.22
CA THR A 275 -8.87 15.97 -21.53
C THR A 275 -7.54 16.70 -21.45
N SER A 276 -7.07 17.03 -20.24
CA SER A 276 -5.87 17.87 -20.04
C SER A 276 -4.56 17.08 -19.94
N GLN A 277 -4.53 15.78 -20.23
CA GLN A 277 -3.34 14.93 -20.07
C GLN A 277 -2.15 15.41 -20.91
N GLY A 278 -2.39 16.07 -22.04
CA GLY A 278 -1.34 16.68 -22.86
C GLY A 278 -0.69 17.93 -22.25
N GLY A 279 -1.25 18.49 -21.17
CA GLY A 279 -0.79 19.71 -20.51
C GLY A 279 0.07 19.49 -19.26
N GLY A 280 0.35 18.23 -18.90
CA GLY A 280 1.08 17.87 -17.68
C GLY A 280 0.24 17.94 -16.41
N SER A 281 0.87 17.64 -15.28
CA SER A 281 0.17 17.41 -14.00
C SER A 281 -0.58 18.65 -13.48
N GLY A 282 -0.07 19.86 -13.73
CA GLY A 282 -0.74 21.11 -13.36
C GLY A 282 -2.03 21.39 -14.15
N ALA A 283 -2.08 20.99 -15.42
CA ALA A 283 -3.27 21.13 -16.24
C ALA A 283 -4.36 20.16 -15.79
N VAL A 284 -3.99 18.89 -15.57
CA VAL A 284 -4.89 17.87 -15.01
C VAL A 284 -5.39 18.27 -13.62
N LEU A 285 -4.52 18.78 -12.72
CA LEU A 285 -4.94 19.25 -11.39
C LEU A 285 -5.98 20.37 -11.49
N THR A 286 -5.82 21.27 -12.46
CA THR A 286 -6.76 22.38 -12.67
C THR A 286 -8.11 21.88 -13.19
N GLU A 287 -8.12 20.98 -14.17
CA GLU A 287 -9.34 20.35 -14.69
C GLU A 287 -10.06 19.57 -13.60
N PHE A 288 -9.33 18.71 -12.87
CA PHE A 288 -9.85 17.89 -11.80
C PHE A 288 -10.48 18.71 -10.67
N ARG A 289 -9.75 19.72 -10.17
CA ARG A 289 -10.28 20.65 -9.17
C ARG A 289 -11.54 21.35 -9.69
N ASN A 290 -11.53 21.87 -10.93
CA ASN A 290 -12.69 22.58 -11.47
C ASN A 290 -13.93 21.68 -11.60
N ALA A 291 -13.74 20.40 -11.89
CA ALA A 291 -14.84 19.46 -12.01
C ALA A 291 -15.51 19.17 -10.65
N TRP A 292 -14.72 19.10 -9.57
CA TRP A 292 -15.17 18.57 -8.27
C TRP A 292 -15.16 19.59 -7.12
N ALA A 293 -14.68 20.82 -7.35
CA ALA A 293 -14.61 21.85 -6.32
C ALA A 293 -15.98 22.10 -5.65
N GLY A 294 -15.99 22.04 -4.32
CA GLY A 294 -17.19 22.16 -3.50
C GLY A 294 -18.02 20.88 -3.40
N ASN A 295 -17.71 19.83 -4.18
CA ASN A 295 -18.47 18.60 -4.25
C ASN A 295 -17.57 17.38 -4.55
N ILE A 296 -16.62 17.10 -3.66
CA ILE A 296 -15.82 15.87 -3.73
C ILE A 296 -16.75 14.66 -3.48
N PRO A 297 -16.71 13.60 -4.32
CA PRO A 297 -17.57 12.43 -4.20
C PRO A 297 -17.54 11.77 -2.82
N ASN A 298 -18.67 11.16 -2.46
CA ASN A 298 -18.87 10.32 -1.28
C ASN A 298 -18.40 10.93 0.06
N GLY A 299 -18.42 12.26 0.15
CA GLY A 299 -18.05 13.00 1.36
C GLY A 299 -16.59 12.83 1.76
N ALA A 300 -15.70 12.61 0.78
CA ALA A 300 -14.27 12.49 1.05
C ALA A 300 -13.64 13.82 1.53
N ASN A 301 -12.56 13.71 2.29
CA ASN A 301 -11.81 14.85 2.83
C ASN A 301 -10.84 15.45 1.81
N LEU A 302 -10.39 14.64 0.84
CA LEU A 302 -9.52 15.02 -0.26
C LEU A 302 -9.78 14.13 -1.49
N ALA A 303 -9.35 14.62 -2.64
CA ALA A 303 -9.45 13.91 -3.91
C ALA A 303 -8.05 13.73 -4.52
N HIS A 304 -7.77 12.55 -5.06
CA HIS A 304 -6.48 12.24 -5.67
C HIS A 304 -6.67 11.62 -7.04
N PHE A 305 -5.96 12.15 -8.03
CA PHE A 305 -5.97 11.65 -9.40
C PHE A 305 -4.76 10.76 -9.66
N MET A 306 -4.97 9.56 -10.18
CA MET A 306 -3.92 8.64 -10.60
C MET A 306 -3.96 8.47 -12.11
N SER A 307 -2.91 8.92 -12.80
CA SER A 307 -2.85 8.94 -14.27
C SER A 307 -1.67 8.12 -14.77
N GLY A 308 -1.91 7.33 -15.82
CA GLY A 308 -0.84 6.69 -16.60
C GLY A 308 -0.26 7.57 -17.70
N ALA A 309 -0.79 8.79 -17.88
CA ALA A 309 -0.25 9.72 -18.86
C ALA A 309 1.11 10.27 -18.41
N ALA A 310 1.95 10.62 -19.38
CA ALA A 310 3.25 11.25 -19.14
C ALA A 310 3.07 12.72 -18.71
N LEU A 311 2.79 12.95 -17.42
CA LEU A 311 2.43 14.26 -16.88
C LEU A 311 3.62 15.05 -16.33
N GLY A 312 4.81 14.44 -16.26
CA GLY A 312 6.01 15.02 -15.67
C GLY A 312 6.03 14.95 -14.13
N GLY A 313 5.27 14.01 -13.53
CA GLY A 313 5.21 13.74 -12.11
C GLY A 313 3.89 14.15 -11.45
N GLY A 314 3.93 14.33 -10.12
CA GLY A 314 2.77 14.70 -9.31
C GLY A 314 2.76 16.15 -8.84
N VAL A 315 1.58 16.66 -8.53
CA VAL A 315 1.36 18.00 -7.94
C VAL A 315 0.12 17.99 -7.04
N ALA A 316 0.14 18.75 -5.97
CA ALA A 316 -1.01 18.93 -5.07
C ALA A 316 -1.03 20.35 -4.51
N TYR A 317 -2.21 20.79 -4.06
CA TYR A 317 -2.33 22.02 -3.28
C TYR A 317 -1.79 21.82 -1.85
N LEU A 318 -1.08 22.83 -1.35
CA LEU A 318 -0.52 22.82 0.00
C LEU A 318 -1.57 23.27 1.02
N ASP A 319 -1.58 22.63 2.19
CA ASP A 319 -2.43 23.00 3.35
C ASP A 319 -3.94 23.02 3.04
N ALA A 320 -4.40 22.05 2.25
CA ALA A 320 -5.78 22.00 1.73
C ALA A 320 -6.60 20.79 2.25
N LEU A 321 -6.11 20.08 3.29
CA LEU A 321 -6.85 18.96 3.88
C LEU A 321 -8.21 19.44 4.41
N CYS A 322 -9.30 18.74 4.06
CA CYS A 322 -10.68 19.09 4.39
C CYS A 322 -11.20 20.39 3.73
N ASP A 323 -10.44 21.01 2.82
CA ASP A 323 -10.94 22.09 1.98
C ASP A 323 -11.54 21.48 0.70
N CYS A 324 -12.86 21.44 0.58
CA CYS A 324 -13.52 20.84 -0.58
C CYS A 324 -13.31 21.61 -1.89
N PHE A 325 -12.70 22.80 -1.88
CA PHE A 325 -12.35 23.56 -3.07
C PHE A 325 -10.88 23.37 -3.49
N TRP A 326 -10.00 23.03 -2.55
CA TRP A 326 -8.55 22.96 -2.79
C TRP A 326 -7.90 21.62 -2.43
N GLY A 327 -8.59 20.70 -1.77
CA GLY A 327 -8.08 19.39 -1.35
C GLY A 327 -7.91 18.39 -2.50
N PHE A 328 -7.05 18.73 -3.47
CA PHE A 328 -6.82 17.97 -4.70
C PHE A 328 -5.34 17.71 -4.94
N GLY A 329 -5.03 16.50 -5.39
CA GLY A 329 -3.70 16.08 -5.83
C GLY A 329 -3.76 15.25 -7.12
N VAL A 330 -2.65 15.21 -7.84
CA VAL A 330 -2.43 14.41 -9.05
C VAL A 330 -1.11 13.68 -8.93
N SER A 331 -1.09 12.40 -9.30
CA SER A 331 0.10 11.62 -9.60
C SER A 331 0.01 11.13 -11.03
N GLY A 332 0.94 11.56 -11.88
CA GLY A 332 1.08 11.08 -13.25
C GLY A 332 2.30 10.20 -13.43
N ASP A 333 2.50 9.75 -14.67
CA ASP A 333 3.59 8.85 -15.07
C ASP A 333 3.55 7.51 -14.31
N MET A 334 2.37 7.12 -13.84
CA MET A 334 2.15 5.86 -13.14
C MET A 334 2.22 4.73 -14.17
N ASP A 335 3.09 3.75 -14.00
CA ASP A 335 3.30 2.65 -14.97
C ASP A 335 3.21 1.24 -14.37
N GLY A 336 3.21 1.11 -13.05
CA GLY A 336 3.16 -0.18 -12.35
C GLY A 336 4.47 -0.48 -11.64
#